data_AF-A0AAD9YXW6-F1
#
_entry.id   AF-A0AAD9YXW6-F1
#
_cell.length_a   1.000
_cell.length_b   1.000
_cell.length_c   1.000
_cell.angle_alpha   90.00
_cell.angle_beta   90.00
_cell.angle_gamma   90.00
#
_symmetry.space_group_name_H-M   'P 1'
#
loop_
_entity.id
_entity.type
_entity.pdbx_description
1 polymer ?
#
loop_
_entity_poly.entity_id
_entity_poly.type
_entity_poly.pdbx_seq_one_letter_code
_entity_poly.pdbx_strand_id
1 'polypeptide(L)'
;MFLSEDPRIRETAAPILYHADLHKRNVFVSDDDPTIITDLIDWQSSSIEPAFEYADETPDFGAPILDVSSGHQPADINAELCRQAFDACLQGLVPRLAAARALDDNLLRPFRYCHRTWSDGAVAFRQELIEISSLWKELGLAGSSPYPLPTSDEFLIHQKELETFVTAQHLKQRLTSLLDTTSDGWIPIHLWEDSQVAHKEAFDKLVRAVRNAENTGDQSMSEEDLKKIWPFDIR
;
A
#
# COMPACT_ATOMS: atom_id res chain seq x y z
N MET A 1 -2.64 -28.14 7.71
CA MET A 1 -1.34 -27.75 7.15
C MET A 1 -1.23 -26.25 7.32
N PHE A 2 -0.08 -25.71 7.75
CA PHE A 2 0.09 -24.25 7.87
C PHE A 2 0.37 -23.66 6.48
N LEU A 3 -0.08 -22.44 6.23
CA LEU A 3 0.13 -21.75 4.95
C LEU A 3 1.61 -21.65 4.57
N SER A 4 2.48 -21.43 5.57
CA SER A 4 3.94 -21.37 5.40
C SER A 4 4.58 -22.66 4.90
N GLU A 5 3.89 -23.80 5.00
CA GLU A 5 4.37 -25.09 4.51
C GLU A 5 3.94 -25.39 3.07
N ASP A 6 3.11 -24.54 2.45
CA ASP A 6 2.75 -24.70 1.05
C ASP A 6 4.02 -24.61 0.18
N PRO A 7 4.26 -25.57 -0.74
CA PRO A 7 5.47 -25.58 -1.55
C PRO A 7 5.69 -24.31 -2.36
N ARG A 8 4.61 -23.66 -2.84
CA ARG A 8 4.66 -22.42 -3.63
C ARG A 8 5.16 -21.25 -2.78
N ILE A 9 4.73 -21.19 -1.51
CA ILE A 9 5.23 -20.20 -0.55
C ILE A 9 6.69 -20.47 -0.22
N ARG A 10 7.04 -21.73 0.06
CA ARG A 10 8.44 -22.09 0.39
C ARG A 10 9.42 -21.82 -0.74
N GLU A 11 9.00 -22.01 -2.00
CA GLU A 11 9.81 -21.72 -3.18
C GLU A 11 10.09 -20.22 -3.33
N THR A 12 9.09 -19.38 -3.02
CA THR A 12 9.20 -17.91 -3.13
C THR A 12 9.68 -17.23 -1.84
N ALA A 13 9.78 -17.97 -0.73
CA ALA A 13 10.33 -17.51 0.54
C ALA A 13 11.87 -17.39 0.56
N ALA A 14 12.54 -17.74 -0.54
CA ALA A 14 13.99 -17.62 -0.62
C ALA A 14 14.43 -16.15 -0.44
N PRO A 15 15.43 -15.88 0.42
CA PRO A 15 15.85 -14.51 0.72
C PRO A 15 16.43 -13.82 -0.51
N ILE A 16 16.05 -12.56 -0.70
CA ILE A 16 16.63 -11.63 -1.68
C ILE A 16 17.07 -10.36 -0.97
N LEU A 17 18.18 -9.75 -1.42
CA LEU A 17 18.54 -8.40 -1.00
C LEU A 17 17.61 -7.43 -1.73
N TYR A 18 16.87 -6.62 -0.99
CA TYR A 18 15.94 -5.65 -1.52
C TYR A 18 16.35 -4.23 -1.18
N HIS A 19 16.24 -3.33 -2.16
CA HIS A 19 16.44 -1.90 -1.99
C HIS A 19 15.07 -1.22 -1.87
N ALA A 20 14.59 -1.04 -0.64
CA ALA A 20 13.22 -0.60 -0.35
C ALA A 20 12.85 0.79 -0.89
N ASP A 21 13.83 1.60 -1.29
CA ASP A 21 13.59 2.94 -1.85
C ASP A 21 14.23 3.12 -3.24
N LEU A 22 14.11 2.09 -4.10
CA LEU A 22 14.68 2.12 -5.44
C LEU A 22 13.78 2.91 -6.40
N HIS A 23 13.91 4.24 -6.37
CA HIS A 23 13.26 5.16 -7.30
C HIS A 23 14.27 5.91 -8.17
N LYS A 24 13.81 6.54 -9.26
CA LYS A 24 14.70 7.22 -10.23
C LYS A 24 15.68 8.24 -9.64
N ARG A 25 15.37 8.87 -8.50
CA ARG A 25 16.26 9.84 -7.83
C ARG A 25 17.45 9.18 -7.10
N ASN A 26 17.41 7.86 -6.93
CA ASN A 26 18.46 7.04 -6.30
C ASN A 26 19.30 6.26 -7.33
N VAL A 27 19.05 6.48 -8.64
CA VAL A 27 19.77 5.85 -9.75
C VAL A 27 20.53 6.93 -10.51
N PHE A 28 21.86 6.86 -10.51
CA PHE A 28 22.73 7.76 -11.27
C PHE A 28 23.17 7.07 -12.56
N VAL A 29 23.23 7.85 -13.63
CA VAL A 29 23.61 7.39 -14.96
C VAL A 29 24.72 8.27 -15.52
N SER A 30 25.48 7.75 -16.49
CA SER A 30 26.55 8.51 -17.12
C SER A 30 26.01 9.69 -17.92
N ASP A 31 26.71 10.84 -17.85
CA ASP A 31 26.42 12.03 -18.66
C ASP A 31 26.62 11.77 -20.17
N ASP A 32 27.54 10.87 -20.53
CA ASP A 32 27.87 10.53 -21.92
C ASP A 32 26.92 9.46 -22.49
N ASP A 33 26.53 8.48 -21.67
CA ASP A 33 25.60 7.39 -22.05
C ASP A 33 24.62 7.06 -20.91
N PRO A 34 23.37 7.56 -20.96
CA PRO A 34 22.38 7.38 -19.89
C PRO A 34 21.85 5.94 -19.77
N THR A 35 22.28 5.01 -20.63
CA THR A 35 21.98 3.58 -20.48
C THR A 35 22.90 2.88 -19.47
N ILE A 36 23.99 3.54 -19.07
CA ILE A 36 24.96 3.04 -18.11
C ILE A 36 24.63 3.61 -16.73
N ILE A 37 24.22 2.72 -15.81
CA ILE A 37 24.08 3.05 -14.39
C ILE A 37 25.50 3.18 -13.80
N THR A 38 25.81 4.33 -13.20
CA THR A 38 27.11 4.56 -12.54
C THR A 38 27.04 4.25 -11.06
N ASP A 39 25.95 4.65 -10.40
CA ASP A 39 25.81 4.55 -8.95
C ASP A 39 24.36 4.29 -8.55
N LEU A 40 24.21 3.54 -7.46
CA LEU A 40 22.96 3.37 -6.72
C LEU A 40 23.21 3.82 -5.29
N ILE A 41 22.39 4.72 -4.78
CA ILE A 41 22.52 5.28 -3.42
C ILE A 41 21.31 4.92 -2.56
N ASP A 42 21.34 5.36 -1.29
CA ASP A 42 20.21 5.26 -0.36
C ASP A 42 19.94 3.86 0.21
N TRP A 43 21.02 3.07 0.34
CA TRP A 43 20.98 1.68 0.80
C TRP A 43 20.60 1.49 2.28
N GLN A 44 20.48 2.55 3.09
CA GLN A 44 20.29 2.40 4.55
C GLN A 44 18.99 1.69 4.96
N SER A 45 18.00 1.63 4.07
CA SER A 45 16.73 0.93 4.28
C SER A 45 16.69 -0.45 3.61
N SER A 46 17.82 -0.92 3.06
CA SER A 46 17.87 -2.22 2.39
C SER A 46 17.82 -3.37 3.40
N SER A 47 17.12 -4.44 3.03
CA SER A 47 16.91 -5.62 3.88
C SER A 47 17.01 -6.91 3.08
N ILE A 48 17.15 -8.03 3.80
CA ILE A 48 17.07 -9.37 3.23
C ILE A 48 15.70 -9.92 3.57
N GLU A 49 14.83 -10.05 2.57
CA GLU A 49 13.42 -10.44 2.75
C GLU A 49 13.03 -11.59 1.81
N PRO A 50 11.93 -12.30 2.08
CA PRO A 50 11.29 -13.19 1.11
C PRO A 50 10.99 -12.48 -0.20
N ALA A 51 11.14 -13.18 -1.34
CA ALA A 51 10.92 -12.57 -2.66
C ALA A 51 9.48 -12.07 -2.87
N PHE A 52 8.51 -12.57 -2.10
CA PHE A 52 7.12 -12.16 -2.20
C PHE A 52 6.78 -10.86 -1.47
N GLU A 53 7.66 -10.35 -0.60
CA GLU A 53 7.36 -9.19 0.24
C GLU A 53 7.07 -7.94 -0.61
N TYR A 54 7.88 -7.74 -1.64
CA TYR A 54 7.80 -6.60 -2.56
C TYR A 54 7.36 -7.01 -3.97
N ALA A 55 6.77 -8.20 -4.10
CA ALA A 55 6.37 -8.73 -5.39
C ALA A 55 5.24 -7.90 -6.03
N ASP A 56 4.43 -7.18 -5.29
CA ASP A 56 3.37 -6.31 -5.81
C ASP A 56 3.84 -4.88 -6.13
N GLU A 57 5.08 -4.52 -5.81
CA GLU A 57 5.58 -3.16 -6.07
C GLU A 57 5.76 -2.89 -7.57
N THR A 58 5.45 -1.66 -7.96
CA THR A 58 5.71 -1.14 -9.30
C THR A 58 6.68 0.02 -9.16
N PRO A 59 7.85 0.00 -9.84
CA PRO A 59 8.81 1.09 -9.77
C PRO A 59 8.19 2.42 -10.22
N ASP A 60 8.71 3.53 -9.69
CA ASP A 60 8.17 4.87 -9.94
C ASP A 60 8.24 5.30 -11.43
N PHE A 61 9.21 4.79 -12.19
CA PHE A 61 9.32 5.00 -13.63
C PHE A 61 8.34 4.16 -14.47
N GLY A 62 7.70 3.15 -13.86
CA GLY A 62 6.63 2.33 -14.46
C GLY A 62 5.23 2.72 -13.96
N ALA A 63 5.13 3.71 -13.07
CA ALA A 63 3.87 4.22 -12.54
C ALA A 63 3.43 5.48 -13.30
N PRO A 64 2.13 5.66 -13.59
CA PRO A 64 1.64 6.87 -14.24
C PRO A 64 1.85 8.10 -13.35
N ILE A 65 2.23 9.23 -13.96
CA ILE A 65 2.32 10.52 -13.25
C ILE A 65 0.89 10.94 -12.85
N LEU A 66 0.60 10.95 -11.56
CA LEU A 66 -0.64 11.50 -11.02
C LEU A 66 -0.57 13.03 -11.05
N ASP A 67 -0.90 13.66 -12.18
CA ASP A 67 -1.17 15.11 -12.18
C ASP A 67 -2.60 15.36 -11.69
N VAL A 68 -2.73 15.69 -10.41
CA VAL A 68 -4.01 15.99 -9.75
C VAL A 68 -4.63 17.31 -10.25
N SER A 69 -3.86 18.11 -10.99
CA SER A 69 -4.26 19.45 -11.46
C SER A 69 -5.14 19.42 -12.69
N SER A 70 -5.10 18.35 -13.47
CA SER A 70 -5.80 18.23 -14.73
C SER A 70 -6.65 16.96 -14.71
N GLY A 71 -7.97 17.13 -14.61
CA GLY A 71 -8.97 16.05 -14.58
C GLY A 71 -9.08 15.21 -15.87
N HIS A 72 -7.99 15.12 -16.62
CA HIS A 72 -7.78 14.25 -17.78
C HIS A 72 -6.46 13.53 -17.55
N GLN A 73 -6.50 12.22 -17.29
CA GLN A 73 -5.31 11.38 -17.34
C GLN A 73 -5.12 10.91 -18.79
N PRO A 74 -4.25 11.53 -19.62
CA PRO A 74 -3.70 10.78 -20.74
C PRO A 74 -2.88 9.63 -20.14
N ALA A 75 -3.07 8.41 -20.67
CA ALA A 75 -2.16 7.32 -20.37
C ALA A 75 -0.74 7.82 -20.66
N ASP A 76 0.13 7.84 -19.65
CA ASP A 76 1.54 8.11 -19.86
C ASP A 76 2.13 6.91 -20.58
N ILE A 77 2.11 6.97 -21.92
CA ILE A 77 2.57 5.90 -22.81
C ILE A 77 4.00 5.47 -22.44
N ASN A 78 4.82 6.38 -21.93
CA ASN A 78 6.17 6.07 -21.51
C ASN A 78 6.18 5.22 -20.24
N ALA A 79 5.36 5.53 -19.24
CA ALA A 79 5.25 4.75 -18.00
C ALA A 79 4.79 3.30 -18.28
N GLU A 80 3.79 3.13 -19.17
CA GLU A 80 3.30 1.80 -19.55
C GLU A 80 4.37 0.98 -20.30
N LEU A 81 5.10 1.60 -21.23
CA LEU A 81 6.22 0.93 -21.91
C LEU A 81 7.33 0.55 -20.93
N CYS A 82 7.68 1.45 -19.99
CA CYS A 82 8.65 1.18 -18.94
C CYS A 82 8.21 0.01 -18.06
N ARG A 83 6.93 -0.05 -17.66
CA ARG A 83 6.36 -1.15 -16.88
C ARG A 83 6.46 -2.47 -17.62
N GLN A 84 6.07 -2.50 -18.90
CA GLN A 84 6.17 -3.70 -19.72
C GLN A 84 7.63 -4.18 -19.89
N ALA A 85 8.55 -3.26 -20.16
CA ALA A 85 9.98 -3.57 -20.25
C ALA A 85 10.52 -4.09 -18.91
N PHE A 86 10.13 -3.47 -17.80
CA PHE A 86 10.50 -3.90 -16.45
C PHE A 86 10.00 -5.32 -16.15
N ASP A 87 8.70 -5.59 -16.39
CA ASP A 87 8.11 -6.92 -16.18
C ASP A 87 8.81 -7.99 -17.04
N ALA A 88 9.14 -7.68 -18.30
CA ALA A 88 9.86 -8.59 -19.20
C ALA A 88 11.31 -8.85 -18.73
N CYS A 89 12.04 -7.81 -18.32
CA CYS A 89 13.39 -7.93 -17.78
C CYS A 89 13.40 -8.72 -16.45
N LEU A 90 12.42 -8.47 -15.58
CA LEU A 90 12.28 -9.12 -14.29
C LEU A 90 12.13 -10.64 -14.43
N GLN A 91 11.35 -11.09 -15.43
CA GLN A 91 11.20 -12.52 -15.75
C GLN A 91 12.55 -13.20 -16.07
N GLY A 92 13.45 -12.52 -16.75
CA GLY A 92 14.75 -13.07 -17.15
C GLY A 92 15.87 -12.88 -16.13
N LEU A 93 15.92 -11.72 -15.47
CA LEU A 93 17.03 -11.31 -14.62
C LEU A 93 16.80 -11.64 -13.14
N VAL A 94 15.55 -11.68 -12.68
CA VAL A 94 15.19 -11.90 -11.28
C VAL A 94 14.10 -12.98 -11.18
N PRO A 95 14.38 -14.23 -11.59
CA PRO A 95 13.36 -15.27 -11.75
C PRO A 95 12.62 -15.62 -10.44
N ARG A 96 13.24 -15.39 -9.28
CA ARG A 96 12.60 -15.59 -7.96
C ARG A 96 11.50 -14.57 -7.69
N LEU A 97 11.79 -13.30 -7.96
CA LEU A 97 10.80 -12.23 -7.84
C LEU A 97 9.69 -12.42 -8.89
N ALA A 98 10.05 -12.90 -10.09
CA ALA A 98 9.08 -13.27 -11.12
C ALA A 98 8.12 -14.38 -10.66
N ALA A 99 8.67 -15.44 -10.04
CA ALA A 99 7.87 -16.53 -9.50
C ALA A 99 6.93 -16.04 -8.40
N ALA A 100 7.40 -15.17 -7.51
CA ALA A 100 6.57 -14.56 -6.46
C ALA A 100 5.45 -13.69 -7.05
N ARG A 101 5.74 -12.89 -8.08
CA ARG A 101 4.76 -12.07 -8.83
C ARG A 101 3.69 -12.88 -9.54
N ALA A 102 3.99 -14.12 -9.91
CA ALA A 102 3.06 -15.01 -10.59
C ALA A 102 2.12 -15.76 -9.64
N LEU A 103 2.34 -15.71 -8.33
CA LEU A 103 1.47 -16.35 -7.35
C LEU A 103 0.15 -15.60 -7.20
N ASP A 104 -0.89 -16.35 -6.81
CA ASP A 104 -2.14 -15.74 -6.38
C ASP A 104 -1.90 -14.88 -5.14
N ASP A 105 -2.29 -13.62 -5.23
CA ASP A 105 -2.03 -12.62 -4.19
C ASP A 105 -2.65 -13.03 -2.85
N ASN A 106 -3.77 -13.76 -2.85
CA ASN A 106 -4.40 -14.26 -1.63
C ASN A 106 -3.49 -15.22 -0.83
N LEU A 107 -2.51 -15.85 -1.47
CA LEU A 107 -1.50 -16.68 -0.78
C LEU A 107 -0.45 -15.83 -0.06
N LEU A 108 -0.21 -14.60 -0.52
CA LEU A 108 0.89 -13.73 -0.09
C LEU A 108 0.42 -12.64 0.88
N ARG A 109 -0.79 -12.11 0.70
CA ARG A 109 -1.34 -11.03 1.54
C ARG A 109 -1.28 -11.31 3.04
N PRO A 110 -1.57 -12.51 3.57
CA PRO A 110 -1.41 -12.76 5.01
C PRO A 110 0.01 -12.44 5.53
N PHE A 111 1.06 -12.68 4.72
CA PHE A 111 2.44 -12.36 5.09
C PHE A 111 2.73 -10.86 4.98
N ARG A 112 2.20 -10.17 3.96
CA ARG A 112 2.38 -8.72 3.77
C ARG A 112 1.62 -7.87 4.79
N TYR A 113 0.49 -8.36 5.30
CA TYR A 113 -0.33 -7.60 6.26
C TYR A 113 -0.02 -7.93 7.72
N CYS A 114 0.56 -9.10 8.04
CA CYS A 114 0.75 -9.49 9.45
C CYS A 114 1.68 -8.54 10.20
N HIS A 115 2.75 -8.06 9.55
CA HIS A 115 3.74 -7.17 10.17
C HIS A 115 3.23 -5.73 10.30
N ARG A 116 2.14 -5.35 9.63
CA ARG A 116 1.55 -4.01 9.70
C ARG A 116 0.51 -3.85 10.81
N THR A 117 0.14 -4.96 11.48
CA THR A 117 -0.91 -4.96 12.51
C THR A 117 -0.64 -4.03 13.70
N TRP A 118 0.63 -3.73 14.00
CA TRP A 118 0.99 -2.77 15.05
C TRP A 118 0.78 -1.31 14.63
N SER A 119 0.82 -1.01 13.34
CA SER A 119 0.71 0.34 12.79
C SER A 119 -0.69 0.63 12.26
N ASP A 120 -1.24 -0.29 11.46
CA ASP A 120 -2.55 -0.15 10.81
C ASP A 120 -3.70 -0.77 11.62
N GLY A 121 -3.38 -1.50 12.68
CA GLY A 121 -4.34 -2.31 13.42
C GLY A 121 -4.63 -3.67 12.77
N ALA A 122 -5.48 -4.47 13.42
CA ALA A 122 -5.71 -5.87 13.02
C ALA A 122 -6.75 -6.05 11.90
N VAL A 123 -7.47 -5.00 11.50
CA VAL A 123 -8.64 -5.10 10.60
C VAL A 123 -8.24 -5.63 9.22
N ALA A 124 -7.26 -5.02 8.56
CA ALA A 124 -6.80 -5.46 7.25
C ALA A 124 -6.29 -6.90 7.29
N PHE A 125 -5.44 -7.24 8.27
CA PHE A 125 -4.94 -8.61 8.41
C PHE A 125 -6.07 -9.62 8.68
N ARG A 126 -7.10 -9.26 9.45
CA ARG A 126 -8.27 -10.11 9.66
C ARG A 126 -9.03 -10.35 8.35
N GLN A 127 -9.15 -9.33 7.50
CA GLN A 127 -9.75 -9.47 6.17
C GLN A 127 -9.01 -10.53 5.34
N GLU A 128 -7.67 -10.46 5.31
CA GLU A 128 -6.85 -11.44 4.59
C GLU A 128 -7.03 -12.88 5.11
N LEU A 129 -7.16 -13.05 6.43
CA LEU A 129 -7.43 -14.35 7.04
C LEU A 129 -8.82 -14.90 6.68
N ILE A 130 -9.82 -14.03 6.57
CA ILE A 130 -11.18 -14.40 6.13
C ILE A 130 -11.15 -14.81 4.67
N GLU A 131 -10.51 -14.01 3.81
CA GLU A 131 -10.39 -14.26 2.36
C GLU A 131 -9.70 -15.60 2.10
N ILE A 132 -8.49 -15.81 2.64
CA ILE A 132 -7.77 -17.07 2.42
C ILE A 132 -8.51 -18.27 2.99
N SER A 133 -9.22 -18.13 4.11
CA SER A 133 -10.01 -19.21 4.69
C SER A 133 -11.20 -19.59 3.80
N SER A 134 -11.87 -18.59 3.21
CA SER A 134 -12.99 -18.81 2.28
C SER A 134 -12.54 -19.41 0.95
N LEU A 135 -11.38 -19.00 0.44
CA LEU A 135 -10.79 -19.46 -0.82
C LEU A 135 -9.93 -20.72 -0.65
N TRP A 136 -9.84 -21.30 0.56
CA TRP A 136 -8.86 -22.35 0.89
C TRP A 136 -8.84 -23.51 -0.11
N LYS A 137 -10.02 -24.01 -0.49
CA LYS A 137 -10.17 -25.11 -1.45
C LYS A 137 -9.86 -24.67 -2.87
N GLU A 138 -10.25 -23.46 -3.25
CA GLU A 138 -10.05 -22.91 -4.60
C GLU A 138 -8.56 -22.64 -4.87
N LEU A 139 -7.83 -22.21 -3.84
CA LEU A 139 -6.38 -22.04 -3.84
C LEU A 139 -5.60 -23.37 -3.84
N GLY A 140 -6.29 -24.51 -3.77
CA GLY A 140 -5.70 -25.85 -3.77
C GLY A 140 -4.93 -26.18 -2.49
N LEU A 141 -5.21 -25.50 -1.37
CA LEU A 141 -4.50 -25.73 -0.11
C LEU A 141 -4.92 -27.04 0.55
N ALA A 142 -3.95 -27.77 1.10
CA ALA A 142 -4.19 -29.09 1.67
C ALA A 142 -4.91 -29.04 3.03
N GLY A 143 -5.89 -29.93 3.20
CA GLY A 143 -6.67 -30.05 4.43
C GLY A 143 -7.75 -28.96 4.55
N SER A 144 -8.22 -28.74 5.77
CA SER A 144 -9.12 -27.63 6.09
C SER A 144 -8.32 -26.39 6.51
N SER A 145 -8.88 -25.21 6.23
CA SER A 145 -8.35 -23.96 6.76
C SER A 145 -8.22 -24.03 8.29
N PRO A 146 -7.05 -23.66 8.85
CA PRO A 146 -6.87 -23.55 10.29
C PRO A 146 -7.50 -22.26 10.86
N TYR A 147 -7.92 -21.34 10.00
CA TYR A 147 -8.51 -20.06 10.37
C TYR A 147 -10.03 -20.19 10.34
N PRO A 148 -10.72 -20.16 11.49
CA PRO A 148 -12.18 -20.26 11.51
C PRO A 148 -12.80 -19.06 10.81
N LEU A 149 -13.79 -19.31 9.97
CA LEU A 149 -14.60 -18.23 9.40
C LEU A 149 -15.45 -17.60 10.52
N PRO A 150 -15.63 -16.26 10.49
CA PRO A 150 -16.46 -15.58 11.47
C PRO A 150 -17.92 -16.02 11.35
N THR A 151 -18.64 -15.91 12.47
CA THR A 151 -20.10 -15.99 12.46
C THR A 151 -20.71 -14.84 11.66
N SER A 152 -22.00 -14.95 11.30
CA SER A 152 -22.69 -13.88 10.56
C SER A 152 -22.63 -12.52 11.26
N ASP A 153 -22.75 -12.51 12.60
CA ASP A 153 -22.71 -11.27 13.38
C ASP A 153 -21.29 -10.67 13.44
N GLU A 154 -20.28 -11.52 13.67
CA GLU A 154 -18.87 -11.10 13.64
C GLU A 154 -18.45 -10.59 12.26
N PHE A 155 -18.97 -11.21 11.19
CA PHE A 155 -18.71 -10.77 9.82
C PHE A 155 -19.31 -9.38 9.54
N LEU A 156 -20.53 -9.11 10.01
CA LEU A 156 -21.16 -7.79 9.90
C LEU A 156 -20.42 -6.71 10.70
N ILE A 157 -19.89 -7.06 11.86
CA ILE A 157 -19.05 -6.14 12.65
C ILE A 157 -17.76 -5.85 11.89
N HIS A 158 -17.06 -6.90 11.43
CA HIS A 158 -15.81 -6.75 10.69
C HIS A 158 -15.97 -5.96 9.40
N GLN A 159 -17.08 -6.12 8.67
CA GLN A 159 -17.36 -5.34 7.47
C GLN A 159 -17.41 -3.83 7.75
N LYS A 160 -18.06 -3.42 8.85
CA LYS A 160 -18.10 -2.00 9.27
C LYS A 160 -16.72 -1.49 9.70
N GLU A 161 -15.95 -2.31 10.41
CA GLU A 161 -14.57 -1.99 10.78
C GLU A 161 -13.70 -1.81 9.54
N LEU A 162 -13.85 -2.68 8.53
CA LEU A 162 -13.12 -2.61 7.27
C LEU A 162 -13.49 -1.37 6.47
N GLU A 163 -14.78 -1.03 6.36
CA GLU A 163 -15.24 0.21 5.71
C GLU A 163 -14.63 1.45 6.36
N THR A 164 -14.60 1.48 7.71
CA THR A 164 -13.97 2.57 8.48
C THR A 164 -12.46 2.62 8.20
N PHE A 165 -11.79 1.47 8.22
CA PHE A 165 -10.36 1.36 7.94
C PHE A 165 -10.01 1.86 6.53
N VAL A 166 -10.73 1.39 5.51
CA VAL A 166 -10.51 1.82 4.11
C VAL A 166 -10.76 3.32 3.96
N THR A 167 -11.80 3.84 4.61
CA THR A 167 -12.08 5.29 4.61
C THR A 167 -10.94 6.09 5.23
N ALA A 168 -10.39 5.63 6.36
CA ALA A 168 -9.24 6.26 7.02
C ALA A 168 -7.99 6.24 6.12
N GLN A 169 -7.70 5.12 5.45
CA GLN A 169 -6.56 5.01 4.53
C GLN A 169 -6.70 5.94 3.32
N HIS A 170 -7.88 6.00 2.71
CA HIS A 170 -8.14 6.94 1.61
C HIS A 170 -8.03 8.41 2.04
N LEU A 171 -8.51 8.74 3.25
CA LEU A 171 -8.35 10.08 3.82
C LEU A 171 -6.87 10.42 3.99
N LYS A 172 -6.09 9.50 4.58
CA LYS A 172 -4.64 9.66 4.77
C LYS A 172 -3.92 9.90 3.44
N GLN A 173 -4.15 9.07 2.43
CA GLN A 173 -3.54 9.22 1.11
C GLN A 173 -3.85 10.59 0.47
N ARG A 174 -5.12 11.03 0.56
CA ARG A 174 -5.52 12.35 0.04
C ARG A 174 -4.85 13.49 0.79
N LEU A 175 -4.73 13.41 2.11
CA LEU A 175 -4.08 14.44 2.91
C LEU A 175 -2.58 14.50 2.66
N THR A 176 -1.91 13.35 2.55
CA THR A 176 -0.49 13.24 2.15
C THR A 176 -0.24 13.95 0.81
N SER A 177 -1.09 13.70 -0.19
CA SER A 177 -1.00 14.39 -1.49
C SER A 177 -1.34 15.89 -1.42
N LEU A 178 -2.35 16.28 -0.64
CA LEU A 178 -2.79 17.68 -0.53
C LEU A 178 -1.77 18.56 0.21
N LEU A 179 -1.15 18.00 1.25
CA LEU A 179 -0.25 18.72 2.16
C LEU A 179 1.22 18.58 1.76
N ASP A 180 1.51 17.86 0.67
CA ASP A 180 2.88 17.55 0.22
C ASP A 180 3.74 16.96 1.33
N THR A 181 3.15 16.03 2.10
CA THR A 181 3.82 15.32 3.20
C THR A 181 4.08 13.88 2.80
N THR A 182 4.96 13.20 3.51
CA THR A 182 5.15 11.76 3.34
C THR A 182 4.05 10.97 4.06
N SER A 183 3.93 9.67 3.78
CA SER A 183 2.92 8.81 4.40
C SER A 183 3.11 8.59 5.91
N ASP A 184 4.30 8.85 6.43
CA ASP A 184 4.63 8.87 7.86
C ASP A 184 4.55 10.28 8.48
N GLY A 185 4.14 11.30 7.69
CA GLY A 185 3.89 12.65 8.16
C GLY A 185 5.16 13.50 8.34
N TRP A 186 6.28 13.11 7.73
CA TRP A 186 7.50 13.89 7.74
C TRP A 186 7.36 15.15 6.89
N ILE A 187 7.90 16.26 7.41
CA ILE A 187 7.87 17.58 6.78
C ILE A 187 9.23 18.26 7.02
N PRO A 188 9.83 18.92 6.02
CA PRO A 188 11.01 19.75 6.23
C PRO A 188 10.76 20.85 7.27
N ILE A 189 11.72 21.08 8.18
CA ILE A 189 11.56 22.03 9.29
C ILE A 189 11.17 23.46 8.85
N HIS A 190 11.64 23.89 7.68
CA HIS A 190 11.34 25.21 7.14
C HIS A 190 9.91 25.35 6.60
N LEU A 191 9.19 24.24 6.39
CA LEU A 191 7.79 24.19 5.98
C LEU A 191 6.85 23.89 7.15
N TRP A 192 7.38 23.68 8.36
CA TRP A 192 6.60 23.18 9.50
C TRP A 192 5.45 24.12 9.88
N GLU A 193 5.71 25.42 10.00
CA GLU A 193 4.69 26.41 10.40
C GLU A 193 3.57 26.49 9.36
N ASP A 194 3.91 26.59 8.08
CA ASP A 194 2.95 26.62 6.97
C ASP A 194 2.13 25.33 6.90
N SER A 195 2.77 24.18 7.14
CA SER A 195 2.11 22.88 7.13
C SER A 195 1.13 22.72 8.29
N GLN A 196 1.43 23.26 9.47
CA GLN A 196 0.48 23.28 10.59
C GLN A 196 -0.78 24.08 10.25
N VAL A 197 -0.62 25.23 9.60
CA VAL A 197 -1.75 26.05 9.14
C VAL A 197 -2.55 25.29 8.09
N ALA A 198 -1.90 24.74 7.06
CA ALA A 198 -2.55 23.99 5.99
C ALA A 198 -3.30 22.75 6.52
N HIS A 199 -2.71 22.04 7.48
CA HIS A 199 -3.32 20.89 8.13
C HIS A 199 -4.59 21.27 8.91
N LYS A 200 -4.52 22.34 9.70
CA LYS A 200 -5.68 22.87 10.42
C LYS A 200 -6.79 23.31 9.46
N GLU A 201 -6.44 24.01 8.39
CA GLU A 201 -7.41 24.40 7.37
C GLU A 201 -8.06 23.20 6.67
N ALA A 202 -7.30 22.15 6.37
CA ALA A 202 -7.82 20.93 5.76
C ALA A 202 -8.83 20.24 6.70
N PHE A 203 -8.49 20.13 7.99
CA PHE A 203 -9.41 19.62 9.01
C PHE A 203 -10.69 20.45 9.11
N ASP A 204 -10.56 21.78 9.24
CA ASP A 204 -11.71 22.70 9.36
C ASP A 204 -12.59 22.70 8.11
N LYS A 205 -12.00 22.50 6.92
CA LYS A 205 -12.75 22.33 5.66
C LYS A 205 -13.56 21.04 5.67
N LEU A 206 -12.96 19.92 6.08
CA LEU A 206 -13.64 18.63 6.16
C LEU A 206 -14.73 18.58 7.22
N VAL A 207 -14.49 19.12 8.42
CA VAL A 207 -15.51 19.24 9.48
C VAL A 207 -16.72 20.04 8.99
N ARG A 208 -16.49 21.16 8.28
CA ARG A 208 -17.59 21.93 7.68
C ARG A 208 -18.35 21.15 6.62
N ALA A 209 -17.65 20.39 5.77
CA ALA A 209 -18.29 19.56 4.76
C ALA A 209 -19.18 18.48 5.38
N VAL A 210 -18.68 17.79 6.42
CA VAL A 210 -19.42 16.76 7.16
C VAL A 210 -20.67 17.35 7.84
N ARG A 211 -20.53 18.45 8.58
CA ARG A 211 -21.69 19.13 9.21
C ARG A 211 -22.75 19.57 8.19
N ASN A 212 -22.33 20.04 7.02
CA ASN A 212 -23.25 20.43 5.96
C ASN A 212 -23.99 19.21 5.40
N ALA A 213 -23.31 18.08 5.21
CA ALA A 213 -23.91 16.82 4.76
C ALA A 213 -24.96 16.31 5.77
N GLU A 214 -24.63 16.32 7.07
CA GLU A 214 -25.54 15.97 8.17
C GLU A 214 -26.82 16.83 8.13
N ASN A 215 -26.68 18.15 7.93
CA ASN A 215 -27.81 19.06 7.84
C ASN A 215 -28.70 18.80 6.61
N THR A 216 -28.16 18.19 5.56
CA THR A 216 -28.92 17.79 4.36
C THR A 216 -29.50 16.37 4.44
N GLY A 217 -29.31 15.68 5.57
CA GLY A 217 -29.86 14.34 5.84
C GLY A 217 -28.92 13.18 5.48
N ASP A 218 -27.67 13.45 5.11
CA ASP A 218 -26.64 12.42 4.90
C ASP A 218 -26.01 12.04 6.26
N GLN A 219 -26.17 10.78 6.66
CA GLN A 219 -25.65 10.23 7.92
C GLN A 219 -24.46 9.28 7.69
N SER A 220 -23.81 9.34 6.53
CA SER A 220 -22.69 8.47 6.17
C SER A 220 -21.44 8.68 7.05
N MET A 221 -21.22 9.90 7.54
CA MET A 221 -20.08 10.24 8.38
C MET A 221 -20.47 11.36 9.34
N SER A 222 -20.18 11.20 10.62
CA SER A 222 -20.32 12.28 11.61
C SER A 222 -19.00 13.02 11.89
N GLU A 223 -19.07 14.19 12.52
CA GLU A 223 -17.86 14.88 12.99
C GLU A 223 -17.04 14.01 13.97
N GLU A 224 -17.70 13.21 14.80
CA GLU A 224 -17.02 12.30 15.72
C GLU A 224 -16.30 11.18 14.97
N ASP A 225 -16.92 10.64 13.92
CA ASP A 225 -16.30 9.61 13.08
C ASP A 225 -15.09 10.17 12.33
N LEU A 226 -15.22 11.38 11.77
CA LEU A 226 -14.10 12.07 11.13
C LEU A 226 -12.91 12.23 12.08
N LYS A 227 -13.16 12.61 13.35
CA LYS A 227 -12.10 12.73 14.36
C LYS A 227 -11.44 11.40 14.70
N LYS A 228 -12.19 10.29 14.70
CA LYS A 228 -11.64 8.95 14.96
C LYS A 228 -10.71 8.46 13.85
N ILE A 229 -11.00 8.83 12.60
CA ILE A 229 -10.20 8.42 11.43
C ILE A 229 -9.15 9.45 11.01
N TRP A 230 -9.07 10.58 11.71
CA TRP A 230 -8.12 11.64 11.37
C TRP A 230 -6.68 11.17 11.63
N PRO A 231 -5.78 11.19 10.63
CA PRO A 231 -4.49 10.52 10.73
C PRO A 231 -3.41 11.30 11.51
N PHE A 232 -3.69 12.53 11.94
CA PHE A 232 -2.72 13.42 12.56
C PHE A 232 -3.18 13.91 13.94
N ASP A 233 -2.26 14.41 14.76
CA ASP A 233 -2.59 15.00 16.05
C ASP A 233 -3.46 16.27 15.87
N ILE A 234 -4.65 16.25 16.47
CA ILE A 234 -5.55 17.41 16.54
C ILE A 234 -5.17 18.20 17.81
N ARG A 235 -4.09 18.99 17.74
CA ARG A 235 -3.66 19.89 18.84
C ARG A 235 -4.11 21.33 18.61
#